data_AF-A0A250J639-F1
#
_entry.id   AF-A0A250J639-F1
#
_cell.length_a   1.000
_cell.length_b   1.000
_cell.length_c   1.000
_cell.angle_alpha   90.00
_cell.angle_beta   90.00
_cell.angle_gamma   90.00
#
_symmetry.space_group_name_H-M   'P 1'
#
loop_
_entity.id
_entity.type
_entity.pdbx_description
1 polymer ?
#
loop_
_entity_poly.entity_id
_entity_poly.type
_entity_poly.pdbx_seq_one_letter_code
_entity_poly.pdbx_strand_id
1 'polypeptide(L)'
;MGIRQRLTKQALGASHKAMETLLADEQRARTFAAALGSMQRGKQALDRGQEELMHTLNFATRSDFKAVGKALAGLKRRLRELDAKLSGLAGE
;
A
#
# COMPACT_ATOMS: atom_id res chain seq x y z
N MET A 1 -15.35 16.42 21.34
CA MET A 1 -15.60 15.03 20.87
C MET A 1 -16.59 15.05 19.71
N GLY A 2 -16.09 15.00 18.46
CA GLY A 2 -16.82 15.42 17.27
C GLY A 2 -17.69 14.35 16.60
N ILE A 3 -18.76 14.78 15.93
CA ILE A 3 -19.73 13.97 15.17
C ILE A 3 -19.03 13.03 14.18
N ARG A 4 -17.91 13.46 13.57
CA ARG A 4 -17.06 12.65 12.69
C ARG A 4 -16.63 11.33 13.35
N GLN A 5 -16.22 11.38 14.61
CA GLN A 5 -15.72 10.21 15.33
C GLN A 5 -16.86 9.21 15.64
N ARG A 6 -18.09 9.72 15.86
CA ARG A 6 -19.29 8.89 16.05
C ARG A 6 -19.74 8.23 14.75
N LEU A 7 -19.76 8.96 13.64
CA LEU A 7 -20.08 8.42 12.32
C LEU A 7 -19.04 7.38 11.87
N THR A 8 -17.75 7.63 12.08
CA THR A 8 -16.69 6.64 11.82
C THR A 8 -16.88 5.40 12.69
N LYS A 9 -17.21 5.55 13.98
CA LYS A 9 -17.46 4.42 14.88
C LYS A 9 -18.71 3.61 14.50
N GLN A 10 -19.77 4.27 14.05
CA GLN A 10 -20.99 3.60 13.55
C GLN A 10 -20.77 2.91 12.21
N ALA A 11 -20.04 3.53 11.28
CA ALA A 11 -19.68 2.92 10.01
C ALA A 11 -18.77 1.70 10.20
N LEU A 12 -17.78 1.80 11.09
CA LEU A 12 -16.91 0.69 11.45
C LEU A 12 -17.66 -0.42 12.20
N GLY A 13 -18.62 -0.07 13.06
CA GLY A 13 -19.45 -1.05 13.77
C GLY A 13 -20.40 -1.81 12.83
N ALA A 14 -21.00 -1.11 11.86
CA ALA A 14 -21.87 -1.71 10.85
C ALA A 14 -21.07 -2.62 9.89
N SER A 15 -19.88 -2.19 9.47
CA SER A 15 -19.00 -3.03 8.64
C SER A 15 -18.46 -4.24 9.41
N HIS A 16 -18.14 -4.09 10.69
CA HIS A 16 -17.70 -5.21 11.53
C HIS A 16 -18.80 -6.26 11.70
N LYS A 17 -20.04 -5.84 12.02
CA LYS A 17 -21.17 -6.77 12.17
C LYS A 17 -21.56 -7.46 10.87
N ALA A 18 -21.45 -6.76 9.73
CA ALA A 18 -21.65 -7.35 8.42
C ALA A 18 -20.54 -8.37 8.08
N MET A 19 -19.28 -8.05 8.40
CA MET A 19 -18.15 -8.96 8.23
C MET A 19 -18.30 -10.21 9.11
N GLU A 20 -18.72 -10.05 10.35
CA GLU A 20 -18.95 -11.12 11.33
C GLU A 20 -20.10 -12.05 10.89
N THR A 21 -21.17 -11.49 10.33
CA THR A 21 -22.28 -12.28 9.76
C THR A 21 -21.89 -13.00 8.46
N LEU A 22 -21.03 -12.41 7.64
CA LEU A 22 -20.47 -13.03 6.43
C LEU A 22 -19.45 -14.15 6.76
N LEU A 23 -18.73 -14.01 7.88
CA LEU A 23 -17.72 -14.96 8.34
C LEU A 23 -18.31 -16.08 9.24
N ALA A 24 -19.50 -15.88 9.80
CA ALA A 24 -20.21 -16.89 10.61
C ALA A 24 -20.67 -18.12 9.81
N ASP A 25 -20.70 -18.02 8.49
CA ASP A 25 -20.95 -19.15 7.58
C ASP A 25 -19.61 -19.57 6.95
N GLU A 26 -18.96 -20.57 7.53
CA GLU A 26 -17.62 -21.03 7.11
C GLU A 26 -17.54 -21.37 5.61
N GLN A 27 -18.64 -21.83 4.99
CA GLN A 27 -18.66 -22.09 3.54
C GLN A 27 -18.70 -20.81 2.71
N ARG A 28 -19.45 -19.79 3.12
CA ARG A 28 -19.46 -18.49 2.44
C ARG A 28 -18.15 -17.74 2.64
N ALA A 29 -17.58 -17.81 3.84
CA ALA A 29 -16.26 -17.25 4.15
C ALA A 29 -15.17 -17.84 3.24
N ARG A 30 -15.14 -19.17 3.07
CA ARG A 30 -14.18 -19.84 2.17
C ARG A 30 -14.40 -19.47 0.71
N THR A 31 -15.65 -19.38 0.25
CA THR A 31 -15.99 -19.00 -1.13
C THR A 31 -15.61 -17.55 -1.42
N PHE A 32 -15.88 -16.64 -0.48
CA PHE A 32 -15.52 -15.24 -0.58
C PHE A 32 -14.01 -15.02 -0.51
N ALA A 33 -13.31 -15.73 0.38
CA ALA A 33 -11.85 -15.72 0.44
C ALA A 33 -11.22 -16.29 -0.84
N ALA A 34 -11.78 -17.35 -1.42
CA ALA A 34 -11.33 -17.91 -2.68
C ALA A 34 -11.57 -16.94 -3.85
N ALA A 35 -12.71 -16.26 -3.88
CA ALA A 35 -13.07 -15.26 -4.87
C ALA A 35 -12.22 -13.98 -4.75
N LEU A 36 -11.96 -13.50 -3.53
CA LEU A 36 -11.01 -12.42 -3.29
C LEU A 36 -9.61 -12.82 -3.70
N GLY A 37 -9.19 -14.05 -3.35
CA GLY A 37 -7.88 -14.56 -3.69
C GLY A 37 -7.68 -14.77 -5.19
N SER A 38 -8.72 -15.17 -5.93
CA SER A 38 -8.67 -15.28 -7.40
C SER A 38 -8.69 -13.91 -8.06
N MET A 39 -9.52 -12.98 -7.58
CA MET A 39 -9.58 -11.60 -8.07
C MET A 39 -8.28 -10.84 -7.80
N GLN A 40 -7.68 -11.03 -6.63
CA GLN A 40 -6.39 -10.44 -6.27
C GLN A 40 -5.24 -11.00 -7.11
N ARG A 41 -5.25 -12.31 -7.39
CA ARG A 41 -4.29 -12.94 -8.32
C ARG A 41 -4.48 -12.46 -9.76
N GLY A 42 -5.73 -12.37 -10.22
CA GLY A 42 -6.07 -11.85 -11.54
C GLY A 42 -5.66 -10.39 -11.72
N LYS A 43 -5.90 -9.56 -10.70
CA LYS A 43 -5.43 -8.17 -10.67
C LYS A 43 -3.90 -8.09 -10.70
N GLN A 44 -3.20 -8.91 -9.93
CA GLN A 44 -1.72 -8.93 -9.96
C GLN A 44 -1.17 -9.36 -11.33
N ALA A 45 -1.80 -10.32 -12.01
CA ALA A 45 -1.39 -10.74 -13.34
C ALA A 45 -1.64 -9.63 -14.38
N LEU A 46 -2.79 -8.95 -14.29
CA LEU A 46 -3.11 -7.80 -15.13
C LEU A 46 -2.15 -6.63 -14.90
N ASP A 47 -1.89 -6.29 -13.64
CA ASP A 47 -0.96 -5.22 -13.25
C ASP A 47 0.45 -5.50 -13.81
N ARG A 48 0.92 -6.76 -13.75
CA ARG A 48 2.20 -7.17 -14.34
C ARG A 48 2.22 -7.04 -15.86
N GLY A 49 1.18 -7.52 -16.54
CA GLY A 49 1.09 -7.40 -17.99
C GLY A 49 1.01 -5.94 -18.45
N GLN A 50 0.33 -5.08 -17.67
CA GLN A 50 0.29 -3.65 -17.92
C GLN A 50 1.66 -2.99 -17.71
N GLU A 51 2.38 -3.32 -16.65
CA GLU A 51 3.76 -2.83 -16.43
C GLU A 51 4.70 -3.27 -17.56
N GLU A 52 4.62 -4.52 -18.00
CA GLU A 52 5.44 -5.07 -19.08
C GLU A 52 5.16 -4.38 -20.43
N LEU A 53 3.88 -4.14 -20.75
CA LEU A 53 3.48 -3.37 -21.92
C LEU A 53 3.96 -1.92 -21.86
N MET A 54 3.82 -1.26 -20.71
CA MET A 54 4.28 0.10 -20.50
C MET A 54 5.80 0.21 -20.66
N HIS A 55 6.56 -0.71 -20.10
CA HIS A 55 8.02 -0.79 -20.30
C HIS A 55 8.39 -1.03 -21.77
N THR A 56 7.69 -1.93 -22.45
CA THR A 56 7.92 -2.22 -23.88
C THR A 56 7.65 -0.99 -24.74
N LEU A 57 6.68 -0.16 -24.34
CA LEU A 57 6.34 1.10 -24.99
C LEU A 57 7.17 2.30 -24.50
N ASN A 58 8.22 2.06 -23.69
CA ASN A 58 9.07 3.08 -23.07
C ASN A 58 8.32 4.10 -22.18
N PHE A 59 7.16 3.74 -21.65
CA PHE A 59 6.45 4.56 -20.67
C PHE A 59 6.86 4.20 -19.25
N ALA A 60 7.01 5.22 -18.41
CA ALA A 60 7.31 5.05 -17.00
C ALA A 60 6.13 4.41 -16.25
N THR A 61 6.40 3.35 -15.50
CA THR A 61 5.39 2.65 -14.71
C THR A 61 5.28 3.19 -13.30
N ARG A 62 4.20 2.83 -12.59
CA ARG A 62 4.03 3.19 -11.18
C ARG A 62 5.12 2.58 -10.29
N SER A 63 5.62 1.39 -10.61
CA SER A 63 6.71 0.76 -9.88
C SER A 63 8.04 1.49 -10.10
N ASP A 64 8.30 2.02 -11.30
CA ASP A 64 9.47 2.88 -11.57
C ASP A 64 9.46 4.13 -10.70
N PHE A 65 8.35 4.86 -10.65
CA PHE A 65 8.22 6.03 -9.79
C PHE A 65 8.44 5.69 -8.32
N LYS A 66 7.96 4.52 -7.88
CA LYS A 66 8.18 4.04 -6.50
C LYS A 66 9.65 3.69 -6.24
N ALA A 67 10.32 3.05 -7.20
CA ALA A 67 11.74 2.71 -7.11
C ALA A 67 12.61 3.97 -7.03
N VAL A 68 12.36 4.94 -7.90
CA VAL A 68 13.02 6.26 -7.88
C VAL A 68 12.75 6.98 -6.56
N GLY A 69 11.50 6.98 -6.08
CA GLY A 69 11.16 7.58 -4.79
C GLY A 69 11.91 6.95 -3.61
N LYS A 70 12.08 5.61 -3.62
CA LYS A 70 12.87 4.89 -2.60
C LYS A 70 14.35 5.24 -2.68
N ALA A 71 14.92 5.30 -3.88
CA ALA A 71 16.30 5.69 -4.10
C ALA A 71 16.55 7.13 -3.60
N LEU A 72 15.65 8.06 -3.91
CA LEU A 72 15.70 9.45 -3.45
C LEU A 72 15.59 9.56 -1.92
N ALA A 73 14.70 8.78 -1.31
CA ALA A 73 14.59 8.73 0.15
C ALA A 73 15.89 8.22 0.81
N GLY A 74 16.52 7.19 0.22
CA GLY A 74 17.82 6.69 0.64
C GLY A 74 18.93 7.72 0.50
N LEU A 75 18.96 8.45 -0.62
CA LEU A 75 19.91 9.53 -0.84
C LEU A 75 19.73 10.67 0.17
N LYS A 76 18.50 11.08 0.45
CA LYS A 76 18.18 12.08 1.47
C LYS A 76 18.69 11.65 2.86
N ARG A 77 18.56 10.37 3.20
CA ARG A 77 19.10 9.84 4.47
C ARG A 77 20.63 9.94 4.51
N ARG A 78 21.31 9.52 3.44
CA ARG A 78 22.78 9.62 3.34
C ARG A 78 23.26 11.06 3.41
N LEU A 79 22.55 11.99 2.77
CA LEU A 79 22.85 13.42 2.86
C LEU A 79 22.75 13.92 4.30
N ARG A 80 21.71 13.52 5.05
CA ARG A 80 21.59 13.87 6.48
C ARG A 80 22.70 13.26 7.34
N GLU A 81 23.10 12.03 7.06
CA GLU A 81 24.21 11.38 7.77
C GLU A 81 25.54 12.09 7.49
N LEU A 82 25.77 12.51 6.24
CA LEU A 82 26.94 13.29 5.86
C LEU A 82 26.91 14.68 6.48
N ASP A 83 25.76 15.36 6.46
CA ASP A 83 25.56 16.65 7.09
C ASP A 83 25.82 16.57 8.60
N ALA A 84 25.27 15.58 9.29
CA ALA A 84 25.54 15.35 10.72
C ALA A 84 27.02 15.06 11.02
N LYS A 85 27.71 14.31 10.15
CA LYS A 85 29.16 14.08 10.26
C LYS A 85 29.95 15.37 10.03
N LEU A 86 29.56 16.16 9.04
CA LEU A 86 30.19 17.45 8.74
C LEU A 86 29.96 18.43 9.87
N SER A 87 28.77 18.53 10.45
CA SER A 87 28.49 19.35 11.64
C SER A 87 29.26 18.86 12.86
N GLY A 88 29.40 17.54 13.06
CA GLY A 88 30.23 16.99 14.12
C GLY A 88 31.74 17.22 13.93
N LEU A 89 32.18 17.40 12.68
CA LEU A 89 33.57 17.74 12.34
C LEU A 89 33.82 19.26 12.29
N ALA A 90 32.79 20.05 11.98
CA ALA A 90 32.80 21.51 11.95
C ALA A 90 32.53 22.12 13.32
N GLY A 91 32.12 21.30 14.29
CA GLY A 91 32.06 21.68 15.71
C GLY A 91 31.04 22.78 16.02
N GLU A 92 30.98 23.42 17.18
CA GLU A 92 32.06 23.64 18.17
C GLU A 92 33.46 23.84 17.57
#